data_AF-A0A1G3HNB6-F1
#
_entry.id   AF-A0A1G3HNB6-F1
#
_cell.length_a   1.000
_cell.length_b   1.000
_cell.length_c   1.000
_cell.angle_alpha   90.00
_cell.angle_beta   90.00
_cell.angle_gamma   90.00
#
_symmetry.space_group_name_H-M   'P 1'
#
loop_
_entity.id
_entity.type
_entity.pdbx_description
1 polymer ?
#
loop_
_entity_poly.entity_id
_entity_poly.type
_entity_poly.pdbx_seq_one_letter_code
_entity_poly.pdbx_strand_id
1 'polypeptide(L)'
;MKLDAKDFKRLQWAIAFLVLMALVGGGSVWTSRQLQKNSEKAFKEASAARHDIQSKLARAQEEQQELRDKIGRFQGLKSRGYIGPEQRLDWIETVARIKATRRIFRLDYEFAPQRPVDASILPGGATAGGFEIMSSQMRLQMQLLHEGELLSFLAELREAVQALIQVRSCTLERLPPGNADRGNNAQLKAECVLEWITLREGK
;
A
#
# COMPACT_ATOMS: atom_id res chain seq x y z
N MET A 1 -88.45 -45.07 12.72
CA MET A 1 -88.12 -44.53 11.38
C MET A 1 -87.61 -45.69 10.53
N LYS A 2 -88.36 -46.11 9.51
CA LYS A 2 -87.93 -47.17 8.56
C LYS A 2 -87.31 -46.47 7.35
N LEU A 3 -86.02 -46.70 7.11
CA LEU A 3 -85.30 -46.19 5.94
C LEU A 3 -85.70 -47.05 4.73
N ASP A 4 -86.21 -46.43 3.67
CA ASP A 4 -86.65 -47.10 2.44
C ASP A 4 -85.50 -47.18 1.41
N ALA A 5 -85.55 -48.15 0.50
CA ALA A 5 -84.47 -48.44 -0.46
C ALA A 5 -84.18 -47.28 -1.44
N LYS A 6 -85.15 -46.39 -1.66
CA LYS A 6 -84.98 -45.15 -2.45
C LYS A 6 -84.15 -44.08 -1.73
N ASP A 7 -84.23 -44.00 -0.40
CA ASP A 7 -83.45 -43.04 0.39
C ASP A 7 -81.96 -43.42 0.41
N PHE A 8 -81.66 -44.73 0.40
CA PHE A 8 -80.30 -45.24 0.30
C PHE A 8 -79.61 -44.85 -1.01
N LYS A 9 -80.33 -44.93 -2.14
CA LYS A 9 -79.80 -44.55 -3.47
C LYS A 9 -79.53 -43.05 -3.58
N ARG A 10 -80.36 -42.22 -2.96
CA ARG A 10 -80.18 -40.76 -2.92
C ARG A 10 -79.02 -40.35 -2.01
N LEU A 11 -78.84 -41.07 -0.89
CA LEU A 11 -77.72 -40.90 0.02
C LEU A 11 -76.37 -41.26 -0.63
N GLN A 12 -76.32 -42.33 -1.44
CA GLN A 12 -75.11 -42.73 -2.16
C GLN A 12 -74.62 -41.65 -3.13
N TRP A 13 -75.52 -41.00 -3.88
CA TRP A 13 -75.15 -39.89 -4.76
C TRP A 13 -74.66 -38.66 -3.99
N ALA A 14 -75.27 -38.35 -2.85
CA ALA A 14 -74.82 -37.26 -1.98
C ALA A 14 -73.42 -37.52 -1.41
N ILE A 15 -73.14 -38.74 -0.96
CA ILE A 15 -71.81 -39.15 -0.48
C ILE A 15 -70.78 -39.09 -1.61
N ALA A 16 -71.12 -39.57 -2.81
CA ALA A 16 -70.22 -39.51 -3.97
C ALA A 16 -69.84 -38.07 -4.34
N PHE A 17 -70.80 -37.13 -4.29
CA PHE A 17 -70.55 -35.71 -4.55
C PHE A 17 -69.65 -35.07 -3.49
N LEU A 18 -69.84 -35.43 -2.21
CA LEU A 18 -69.01 -34.95 -1.11
C LEU A 18 -67.57 -35.45 -1.24
N VAL A 19 -67.38 -36.74 -1.57
CA VAL A 19 -66.04 -37.30 -1.81
C VAL A 19 -65.37 -36.62 -3.01
N LEU A 20 -66.11 -36.39 -4.09
CA LEU A 20 -65.60 -35.66 -5.26
C LEU A 20 -65.13 -34.25 -4.89
N MET A 21 -65.95 -33.48 -4.15
CA MET A 21 -65.57 -32.14 -3.70
C MET A 21 -64.37 -32.17 -2.75
N ALA A 22 -64.29 -33.15 -1.84
CA ALA A 22 -63.15 -33.32 -0.95
C ALA A 22 -61.86 -33.63 -1.73
N LEU A 23 -61.93 -34.46 -2.78
CA LEU A 23 -60.80 -34.77 -3.66
C LEU A 23 -60.34 -33.54 -4.46
N VAL A 24 -61.28 -32.78 -5.03
CA VAL A 24 -60.95 -31.55 -5.77
C VAL A 24 -60.34 -30.49 -4.84
N GLY A 25 -60.94 -30.27 -3.66
CA GLY A 25 -60.41 -29.35 -2.65
C GLY A 25 -59.03 -29.76 -2.13
N GLY A 26 -58.85 -31.05 -1.82
CA GLY A 26 -57.57 -31.61 -1.41
C GLY A 26 -56.50 -31.48 -2.48
N GLY A 27 -56.83 -31.76 -3.74
CA GLY A 27 -55.95 -31.58 -4.89
C GLY A 27 -55.55 -30.12 -5.11
N SER A 28 -56.50 -29.18 -4.99
CA SER A 28 -56.23 -27.74 -5.08
C SER A 28 -55.29 -27.25 -3.98
N VAL A 29 -55.48 -27.69 -2.72
CA VAL A 29 -54.59 -27.30 -1.61
C VAL A 29 -53.21 -27.92 -1.77
N TRP A 30 -53.13 -29.19 -2.22
CA TRP A 30 -51.86 -29.86 -2.43
C TRP A 30 -51.02 -29.20 -3.54
N THR A 31 -51.64 -28.92 -4.69
CA THR A 31 -50.99 -28.22 -5.81
C THR A 31 -50.56 -26.80 -5.43
N SER A 32 -51.41 -26.04 -4.74
CA SER A 32 -51.07 -24.70 -4.23
C SER A 32 -49.87 -24.74 -3.28
N ARG A 33 -49.84 -25.69 -2.34
CA ARG A 33 -48.71 -25.83 -1.40
C ARG A 33 -47.43 -26.25 -2.09
N GLN A 34 -47.52 -27.12 -3.10
CA GLN A 34 -46.36 -27.56 -3.87
C GLN A 34 -45.78 -26.41 -4.72
N LEU A 35 -46.64 -25.63 -5.38
CA LEU A 35 -46.21 -24.46 -6.14
C LEU A 35 -45.59 -23.39 -5.23
N GLN A 36 -46.19 -23.14 -4.06
CA GLN A 36 -45.64 -22.21 -3.08
C GLN A 36 -44.25 -22.64 -2.61
N LYS A 37 -44.07 -23.91 -2.22
CA LYS A 37 -42.75 -24.46 -1.85
C LYS A 37 -41.72 -24.32 -2.98
N ASN A 38 -42.11 -24.59 -4.23
CA ASN A 38 -41.21 -24.45 -5.37
C ASN A 38 -40.83 -22.99 -5.62
N SER A 39 -41.78 -22.06 -5.52
CA SER A 39 -41.52 -20.62 -5.66
C SER A 39 -40.62 -20.08 -4.55
N GLU A 40 -40.81 -20.53 -3.30
CA GLU A 40 -39.96 -20.16 -2.17
C GLU A 40 -38.54 -20.69 -2.35
N LYS A 41 -38.38 -21.92 -2.84
CA LYS A 41 -37.06 -22.48 -3.16
C LYS A 41 -36.38 -21.68 -4.27
N ALA A 42 -37.07 -21.46 -5.38
CA ALA A 42 -36.54 -20.68 -6.51
C ALA A 42 -36.17 -19.25 -6.10
N PHE A 43 -36.98 -18.60 -5.25
CA PHE A 43 -36.68 -17.28 -4.71
C PHE A 43 -35.46 -17.30 -3.79
N LYS A 44 -35.34 -18.29 -2.89
CA LYS A 44 -34.18 -18.45 -2.01
C LYS A 44 -32.90 -18.69 -2.82
N GLU A 45 -32.95 -19.54 -3.84
CA GLU A 45 -31.81 -19.82 -4.73
C GLU A 45 -31.41 -18.58 -5.52
N ALA A 46 -32.36 -17.87 -6.13
CA ALA A 46 -32.10 -16.64 -6.86
C ALA A 46 -31.55 -15.52 -5.95
N SER A 47 -32.10 -15.39 -4.73
CA SER A 47 -31.62 -14.43 -3.74
C SER A 47 -30.20 -14.77 -3.27
N ALA A 48 -29.92 -16.04 -2.97
CA ALA A 48 -28.60 -16.50 -2.60
C ALA A 48 -27.57 -16.27 -3.71
N ALA A 49 -27.91 -16.59 -4.96
CA ALA A 49 -27.06 -16.32 -6.12
C ALA A 49 -26.78 -14.82 -6.28
N ARG A 50 -27.80 -13.97 -6.11
CA ARG A 50 -27.63 -12.51 -6.13
C ARG A 50 -26.71 -12.03 -5.01
N HIS A 51 -26.88 -12.52 -3.80
CA HIS A 51 -26.06 -12.13 -2.65
C HIS A 51 -24.59 -12.56 -2.84
N ASP A 52 -24.36 -13.76 -3.38
CA ASP A 52 -23.03 -14.23 -3.74
C ASP A 52 -22.36 -13.29 -4.76
N ILE A 53 -23.04 -12.95 -5.86
CA ILE A 53 -22.53 -12.02 -6.88
C ILE A 53 -22.27 -10.64 -6.29
N GLN A 54 -23.18 -10.11 -5.47
CA GLN A 54 -23.00 -8.81 -4.81
C GLN A 54 -21.81 -8.82 -3.86
N SER A 55 -21.61 -9.91 -3.12
CA SER A 55 -20.45 -10.04 -2.22
C SER A 55 -19.14 -10.11 -2.99
N LYS A 56 -19.11 -10.81 -4.13
CA LYS A 56 -17.94 -10.89 -5.03
C LYS A 56 -17.62 -9.53 -5.64
N LEU A 57 -18.63 -8.80 -6.09
CA LEU A 57 -18.46 -7.45 -6.62
C LEU A 57 -17.92 -6.49 -5.55
N ALA A 58 -18.47 -6.53 -4.33
CA ALA A 58 -18.00 -5.69 -3.23
C ALA A 58 -16.53 -5.99 -2.88
N ARG A 59 -16.14 -7.27 -2.80
CA ARG A 59 -14.75 -7.69 -2.59
C ARG A 59 -13.83 -7.20 -3.72
N ALA A 60 -14.24 -7.38 -4.97
CA ALA A 60 -13.46 -6.93 -6.12
C ALA A 60 -13.26 -5.40 -6.11
N GLN A 61 -14.27 -4.62 -5.68
CA GLN A 61 -14.15 -3.17 -5.54
C GLN A 61 -13.18 -2.76 -4.42
N GLU A 62 -13.24 -3.46 -3.28
CA GLU A 62 -12.33 -3.25 -2.15
C GLU A 62 -10.88 -3.57 -2.54
N GLU A 63 -10.65 -4.73 -3.18
CA GLU A 63 -9.35 -5.14 -3.71
C GLU A 63 -8.82 -4.13 -4.73
N GLN A 64 -9.69 -3.64 -5.63
CA GLN A 64 -9.30 -2.65 -6.63
C GLN A 64 -8.90 -1.32 -5.97
N GLN A 65 -9.58 -0.92 -4.90
CA GLN A 65 -9.22 0.29 -4.14
C GLN A 65 -7.88 0.11 -3.43
N GLU A 66 -7.69 -1.01 -2.74
CA GLU A 66 -6.43 -1.33 -2.07
C GLU A 66 -5.26 -1.35 -3.07
N LEU A 67 -5.46 -1.95 -4.25
CA LEU A 67 -4.45 -2.00 -5.29
C LEU A 67 -4.09 -0.61 -5.82
N ARG A 68 -5.09 0.26 -6.05
CA ARG A 68 -4.84 1.65 -6.46
C ARG A 68 -4.01 2.40 -5.42
N ASP A 69 -4.34 2.26 -4.15
CA ASP A 69 -3.61 2.93 -3.07
C ASP A 69 -2.15 2.45 -2.98
N LYS A 70 -1.93 1.13 -3.12
CA LYS A 70 -0.58 0.54 -3.15
C LYS A 70 0.22 1.01 -4.36
N ILE A 71 -0.38 1.04 -5.54
CA ILE A 71 0.26 1.55 -6.77
C ILE A 71 0.61 3.02 -6.61
N GLY A 72 -0.29 3.84 -6.07
CA GLY A 72 -0.05 5.26 -5.83
C GLY A 72 1.14 5.49 -4.88
N ARG A 73 1.22 4.74 -3.77
CA ARG A 73 2.38 4.78 -2.86
C ARG A 73 3.67 4.38 -3.56
N PHE A 74 3.66 3.28 -4.32
CA PHE A 74 4.83 2.81 -5.07
C PHE A 74 5.31 3.84 -6.10
N GLN A 75 4.38 4.42 -6.87
CA GLN A 75 4.69 5.48 -7.83
C GLN A 75 5.27 6.72 -7.14
N GLY A 76 4.75 7.11 -5.98
CA GLY A 76 5.30 8.22 -5.19
C GLY A 76 6.71 7.96 -4.64
N LEU A 77 7.04 6.71 -4.29
CA LEU A 77 8.41 6.33 -3.91
C LEU A 77 9.34 6.32 -5.13
N LYS A 78 8.86 5.84 -6.27
CA LYS A 78 9.61 5.82 -7.53
C LYS A 78 9.87 7.23 -8.07
N SER A 79 8.89 8.13 -8.01
CA SER A 79 9.05 9.52 -8.49
C SER A 79 10.03 10.34 -7.66
N ARG A 80 10.23 9.97 -6.38
CA ARG A 80 11.27 10.55 -5.51
C ARG A 80 12.65 9.91 -5.72
N GLY A 81 12.76 8.92 -6.61
CA GLY A 81 14.01 8.23 -6.90
C GLY A 81 14.48 7.27 -5.81
N TYR A 82 13.61 6.89 -4.87
CA TYR A 82 13.99 5.93 -3.81
C TYR A 82 14.10 4.51 -4.34
N ILE A 83 13.40 4.21 -5.44
CA ILE A 83 13.41 2.90 -6.11
C ILE A 83 14.14 3.05 -7.44
N GLY A 84 15.21 2.28 -7.63
CA GLY A 84 16.04 2.29 -8.82
C GLY A 84 17.50 1.93 -8.54
N PRO A 85 18.32 1.82 -9.60
CA PRO A 85 19.76 1.65 -9.43
C PRO A 85 20.39 2.90 -8.79
N GLU A 86 21.54 2.72 -8.15
CA GLU A 86 22.31 3.83 -7.60
C GLU A 86 22.83 4.74 -8.73
N GLN A 87 22.44 6.02 -8.68
CA GLN A 87 22.84 7.07 -9.62
C GLN A 87 23.96 7.93 -9.02
N ARG A 88 25.08 7.28 -8.65
CA ARG A 88 26.19 7.95 -7.95
C ARG A 88 26.73 9.17 -8.69
N LEU A 89 26.75 9.15 -10.02
CA LEU A 89 27.18 10.28 -10.83
C LEU A 89 26.26 11.50 -10.61
N ASP A 90 24.95 11.33 -10.71
CA ASP A 90 23.97 12.40 -10.45
C ASP A 90 24.08 12.97 -9.04
N TRP A 91 24.41 12.13 -8.06
CA TRP A 91 24.63 12.56 -6.68
C TRP A 91 25.85 13.47 -6.57
N ILE A 92 26.95 13.06 -7.17
CA ILE A 92 28.21 13.83 -7.25
C ILE A 92 27.98 15.18 -7.94
N GLU A 93 27.31 15.17 -9.09
CA GLU A 93 26.99 16.37 -9.84
C GLU A 93 26.08 17.31 -9.05
N THR A 94 25.12 16.75 -8.30
CA THR A 94 24.22 17.54 -7.43
C THR A 94 24.98 18.17 -6.28
N VAL A 95 25.86 17.44 -5.59
CA VAL A 95 26.71 18.00 -4.53
C VAL A 95 27.60 19.12 -5.09
N ALA A 96 28.21 18.92 -6.26
CA ALA A 96 29.02 19.94 -6.93
C ALA A 96 28.21 21.18 -7.31
N ARG A 97 26.99 21.00 -7.83
CA ARG A 97 26.06 22.10 -8.17
C ARG A 97 25.65 22.90 -6.94
N ILE A 98 25.30 22.25 -5.83
CA ILE A 98 24.92 22.93 -4.58
C ILE A 98 26.13 23.69 -4.02
N LYS A 99 27.32 23.08 -4.02
CA LYS A 99 28.59 23.73 -3.62
C LYS A 99 28.81 25.03 -4.39
N ALA A 100 28.69 24.98 -5.72
CA ALA A 100 28.87 26.15 -6.59
C ALA A 100 27.80 27.23 -6.34
N THR A 101 26.53 26.84 -6.27
CA THR A 101 25.39 27.75 -6.08
C THR A 101 25.47 28.49 -4.75
N ARG A 102 25.84 27.79 -3.68
CA ARG A 102 26.00 28.36 -2.34
C ARG A 102 27.36 29.00 -2.08
N ARG A 103 28.28 28.93 -3.04
CA ARG A 103 29.66 29.43 -2.91
C ARG A 103 30.36 28.87 -1.66
N ILE A 104 30.13 27.60 -1.35
CA ILE A 104 30.74 26.94 -0.18
C ILE A 104 32.24 26.84 -0.43
N PHE A 105 33.03 27.43 0.46
CA PHE A 105 34.46 27.63 0.26
C PHE A 105 35.23 26.29 0.19
N ARG A 106 35.05 25.43 1.21
CA ARG A 106 35.65 24.09 1.24
C ARG A 106 34.58 23.06 1.56
N LEU A 107 34.43 22.11 0.64
CA LEU A 107 33.54 20.97 0.75
C LEU A 107 34.24 19.79 0.09
N ASP A 108 34.50 18.77 0.89
CA ASP A 108 35.15 17.51 0.54
C ASP A 108 34.20 16.38 0.91
N TYR A 109 34.15 15.34 0.09
CA TYR A 109 33.30 14.18 0.35
C TYR A 109 33.92 12.90 -0.18
N GLU A 110 33.56 11.79 0.45
CA GLU A 110 33.98 10.44 0.06
C GLU A 110 32.80 9.48 0.17
N PHE A 111 32.57 8.70 -0.90
CA PHE A 111 31.55 7.66 -0.92
C PHE A 111 32.17 6.29 -0.72
N ALA A 112 31.65 5.54 0.27
CA ALA A 112 31.95 4.14 0.45
C ALA A 112 31.34 3.28 -0.67
N PRO A 113 31.83 2.03 -0.86
CA PRO A 113 31.17 1.06 -1.71
C PRO A 113 29.73 0.79 -1.26
N GLN A 114 28.87 0.51 -2.23
CA GLN A 114 27.49 0.13 -1.98
C GLN A 114 27.43 -1.21 -1.24
N ARG A 115 26.60 -1.30 -0.20
CA ARG A 115 26.38 -2.50 0.60
C ARG A 115 24.90 -2.73 0.87
N PRO A 116 24.44 -3.99 1.02
CA PRO A 116 23.10 -4.24 1.52
C PRO A 116 22.96 -3.69 2.96
N VAL A 117 21.79 -3.16 3.27
CA VAL A 117 21.43 -2.79 4.64
C VAL A 117 21.28 -4.06 5.48
N ASP A 118 21.67 -3.99 6.75
CA ASP A 118 21.54 -5.13 7.66
C ASP A 118 20.07 -5.55 7.78
N ALA A 119 19.81 -6.83 7.52
CA ALA A 119 18.47 -7.41 7.60
C ALA A 119 17.87 -7.31 9.01
N SER A 120 18.71 -7.24 10.05
CA SER A 120 18.29 -7.18 11.45
C SER A 120 17.50 -5.92 11.80
N ILE A 121 17.68 -4.83 11.04
CA ILE A 121 16.98 -3.54 11.24
C ILE A 121 15.77 -3.36 10.32
N LEU A 122 15.49 -4.33 9.45
CA LEU A 122 14.38 -4.26 8.50
C LEU A 122 13.17 -5.02 9.06
N PRO A 123 11.98 -4.37 9.19
CA PRO A 123 10.80 -5.00 9.79
C PRO A 123 10.23 -6.20 9.01
N GLY A 124 10.78 -6.53 7.84
CA GLY A 124 10.43 -7.71 7.02
C GLY A 124 11.62 -8.57 6.59
N GLY A 125 12.81 -8.37 7.18
CA GLY A 125 14.05 -9.01 6.74
C GLY A 125 14.71 -8.33 5.52
N ALA A 126 15.71 -8.97 4.92
CA ALA A 126 16.54 -8.38 3.86
C ALA A 126 15.78 -8.02 2.57
N THR A 127 14.59 -8.61 2.35
CA THR A 127 13.82 -8.49 1.12
C THR A 127 12.51 -7.76 1.38
N ALA A 128 12.42 -6.51 0.93
CA ALA A 128 11.23 -5.68 1.02
C ALA A 128 10.28 -5.98 -0.15
N GLY A 129 9.71 -7.19 -0.19
CA GLY A 129 8.75 -7.58 -1.23
C GLY A 129 9.37 -7.69 -2.63
N GLY A 130 10.53 -8.34 -2.74
CA GLY A 130 11.27 -8.48 -4.00
C GLY A 130 12.26 -7.35 -4.27
N PHE A 131 12.42 -6.40 -3.35
CA PHE A 131 13.45 -5.36 -3.42
C PHE A 131 14.54 -5.60 -2.37
N GLU A 132 15.78 -5.35 -2.76
CA GLU A 132 16.94 -5.29 -1.88
C GLU A 132 17.22 -3.84 -1.50
N ILE A 133 17.35 -3.59 -0.19
CA ILE A 133 17.69 -2.27 0.31
C ILE A 133 19.20 -2.12 0.32
N MET A 134 19.69 -1.21 -0.51
CA MET A 134 21.10 -0.90 -0.66
C MET A 134 21.41 0.43 0.01
N SER A 135 22.63 0.54 0.52
CA SER A 135 23.14 1.75 1.14
C SER A 135 24.56 2.06 0.68
N SER A 136 24.82 3.34 0.46
CA SER A 136 26.16 3.90 0.22
C SER A 136 26.42 5.00 1.25
N GLN A 137 27.40 4.80 2.11
CA GLN A 137 27.77 5.81 3.12
C GLN A 137 28.60 6.91 2.47
N MET A 138 28.34 8.17 2.83
CA MET A 138 29.10 9.34 2.45
C MET A 138 29.67 10.02 3.68
N ARG A 139 30.99 10.24 3.72
CA ARG A 139 31.61 11.17 4.65
C ARG A 139 31.71 12.53 3.99
N LEU A 140 31.23 13.56 4.67
CA LEU A 140 31.18 14.93 4.20
C LEU A 140 31.96 15.81 5.18
N GLN A 141 32.90 16.59 4.66
CA GLN A 141 33.63 17.59 5.42
C GLN A 141 33.41 18.96 4.79
N MET A 142 33.01 19.94 5.61
CA MET A 142 32.75 21.30 5.16
C MET A 142 33.41 22.31 6.10
N GLN A 143 33.91 23.40 5.52
CA GLN A 143 34.29 24.60 6.29
C GLN A 143 33.30 25.71 6.02
N LEU A 144 32.78 26.29 7.09
CA LEU A 144 31.58 27.14 7.08
C LEU A 144 31.83 28.44 7.85
N LEU A 145 31.13 29.50 7.47
CA LEU A 145 31.12 30.74 8.23
C LEU A 145 30.21 30.64 9.46
N HIS A 146 29.04 30.01 9.29
CA HIS A 146 28.05 29.81 10.34
C HIS A 146 27.34 28.46 10.19
N GLU A 147 26.78 27.95 11.28
CA GLU A 147 26.12 26.65 11.35
C GLU A 147 24.90 26.54 10.42
N GLY A 148 24.22 27.67 10.16
CA GLY A 148 23.09 27.72 9.23
C GLY A 148 23.42 27.33 7.79
N GLU A 149 24.68 27.45 7.35
CA GLU A 149 25.10 26.99 6.02
C GLU A 149 25.02 25.47 5.90
N LEU A 150 25.41 24.73 6.95
CA LEU A 150 25.31 23.27 7.00
C LEU A 150 23.86 22.83 6.88
N LEU A 151 22.98 23.42 7.69
CA LEU A 151 21.57 23.05 7.72
C LEU A 151 20.91 23.29 6.37
N SER A 152 21.21 24.42 5.74
CA SER A 152 20.67 24.76 4.43
C SER A 152 21.21 23.84 3.32
N PHE A 153 22.50 23.49 3.37
CA PHE A 153 23.10 22.52 2.45
C PHE A 153 22.43 21.14 2.57
N LEU A 154 22.28 20.63 3.79
CA LEU A 154 21.65 19.31 4.03
C LEU A 154 20.18 19.29 3.61
N ALA A 155 19.45 20.38 3.83
CA ALA A 155 18.06 20.51 3.41
C ALA A 155 17.93 20.45 1.88
N GLU A 156 18.72 21.26 1.16
CA GLU A 156 18.71 21.30 -0.30
C GLU A 156 19.20 19.99 -0.92
N LEU A 157 20.26 19.38 -0.34
CA LEU A 157 20.77 18.10 -0.81
C LEU A 157 19.67 17.02 -0.77
N ARG A 158 18.89 16.97 0.32
CA ARG A 158 17.79 16.01 0.47
C ARG A 158 16.65 16.22 -0.54
N GLU A 159 16.43 17.44 -0.99
CA GLU A 159 15.38 17.77 -1.97
C GLU A 159 15.85 17.57 -3.42
N ALA A 160 17.13 17.76 -3.69
CA ALA A 160 17.68 17.76 -5.03
C ALA A 160 18.06 16.37 -5.57
N VAL A 161 18.24 15.37 -4.69
CA VAL A 161 18.71 14.04 -5.10
C VAL A 161 17.61 13.01 -5.20
N GLN A 162 17.81 12.06 -6.11
CA GLN A 162 17.00 10.85 -6.26
C GLN A 162 17.52 9.74 -5.35
N ALA A 163 17.44 9.95 -4.03
CA ALA A 163 17.84 8.96 -3.02
C ALA A 163 17.24 9.35 -1.66
N LEU A 164 17.04 8.36 -0.79
CA LEU A 164 16.72 8.65 0.61
C LEU A 164 18.01 8.92 1.38
N ILE A 165 18.24 10.18 1.75
CA ILE A 165 19.38 10.59 2.57
C ILE A 165 19.01 10.53 4.06
N GLN A 166 19.80 9.81 4.83
CA GLN A 166 19.75 9.84 6.30
C GLN A 166 21.07 10.38 6.87
N VAL A 167 21.00 11.43 7.68
CA VAL A 167 22.16 11.92 8.43
C VAL A 167 22.35 11.01 9.66
N ARG A 168 23.49 10.33 9.75
CA ARG A 168 23.82 9.39 10.85
C ARG A 168 24.48 10.12 12.01
N SER A 169 25.39 11.02 11.70
CA SER A 169 26.04 11.90 12.66
C SER A 169 26.56 13.15 11.97
N CYS A 170 26.67 14.23 12.72
CA CYS A 170 27.40 15.44 12.33
C CYS A 170 28.11 16.00 13.56
N THR A 171 29.42 16.18 13.46
CA THR A 171 30.23 16.86 14.45
C THR A 171 30.54 18.26 13.95
N LEU A 172 30.33 19.26 14.81
CA LEU A 172 30.60 20.66 14.49
C LEU A 172 31.66 21.19 15.47
N GLU A 173 32.78 21.65 14.92
CA GLU A 173 33.91 22.16 15.69
C GLU A 173 34.21 23.60 15.31
N ARG A 174 34.57 24.41 16.31
CA ARG A 174 35.05 25.77 16.08
C ARG A 174 36.52 25.72 15.68
N LEU A 175 36.84 26.32 14.53
CA LEU A 175 38.21 26.45 14.08
C LEU A 175 38.94 27.51 14.93
N PRO A 176 40.20 27.27 15.34
CA PRO A 176 40.95 28.26 16.09
C PRO A 176 41.15 29.52 15.24
N PRO A 177 41.11 30.71 15.84
CA PRO A 177 41.46 31.95 15.15
C PRO A 177 42.98 31.93 14.87
N GLY A 178 43.38 31.37 13.74
CA GLY A 178 44.79 31.17 13.42
C GLY A 178 45.01 31.03 11.92
N ASN A 179 45.71 32.02 11.35
CA ASN A 179 46.13 32.16 9.95
C ASN A 179 45.13 31.58 8.95
N ALA A 180 43.98 32.25 8.82
CA ALA A 180 43.20 32.20 7.61
C ALA A 180 44.17 32.35 6.42
N ASP A 181 44.37 31.26 5.67
CA ASP A 181 44.86 31.36 4.29
C ASP A 181 44.12 32.52 3.66
N ARG A 182 44.85 33.52 3.14
CA ARG A 182 44.28 34.80 2.70
C ARG A 182 43.03 34.56 1.85
N GLY A 183 41.83 34.72 2.44
CA GLY A 183 40.53 34.47 1.80
C GLY A 183 39.63 33.40 2.44
N ASN A 184 40.11 32.58 3.39
CA ASN A 184 39.29 31.59 4.09
C ASN A 184 38.82 32.11 5.46
N ASN A 185 37.61 32.69 5.49
CA ASN A 185 37.00 33.21 6.71
C ASN A 185 36.15 32.16 7.47
N ALA A 186 36.34 30.86 7.18
CA ALA A 186 35.59 29.82 7.87
C ALA A 186 35.90 29.81 9.37
N GLN A 187 34.84 29.76 10.18
CA GLN A 187 34.90 29.74 11.65
C GLN A 187 34.56 28.35 12.21
N LEU A 188 33.90 27.53 11.40
CA LEU A 188 33.41 26.21 11.78
C LEU A 188 33.87 25.16 10.79
N LYS A 189 34.13 23.96 11.30
CA LYS A 189 34.33 22.75 10.54
C LYS A 189 33.21 21.78 10.89
N ALA A 190 32.53 21.25 9.88
CA ALA A 190 31.52 20.23 10.03
C ALA A 190 32.03 18.92 9.43
N GLU A 191 31.89 17.82 10.16
CA GLU A 191 32.13 16.46 9.66
C GLU A 191 30.84 15.65 9.83
N CYS A 192 30.23 15.25 8.72
CA CYS A 192 28.98 14.51 8.71
C CYS A 192 29.15 13.14 8.07
N VAL A 193 28.43 12.16 8.62
CA VAL A 193 28.25 10.84 8.01
C VAL A 193 26.81 10.74 7.55
N LEU A 194 26.62 10.58 6.24
CA LEU A 194 25.33 10.44 5.60
C LEU A 194 25.20 9.04 5.00
N GLU A 195 24.00 8.52 5.02
CA GLU A 195 23.65 7.22 4.48
C GLU A 195 22.69 7.42 3.30
N TRP A 196 23.10 7.00 2.11
CA TRP A 196 22.32 7.12 0.89
C TRP A 196 21.64 5.80 0.60
N ILE A 197 20.32 5.76 0.76
CA ILE A 197 19.54 4.52 0.71
C ILE A 197 18.74 4.47 -0.58
N THR A 198 18.82 3.33 -1.26
CA THR A 198 18.11 3.04 -2.51
C THR A 198 17.52 1.62 -2.47
N LEU A 199 16.38 1.42 -3.10
CA LEU A 199 15.77 0.10 -3.29
C LEU A 199 16.07 -0.40 -4.70
N ARG A 200 16.77 -1.53 -4.80
CA ARG A 200 17.04 -2.23 -6.05
C ARG A 200 16.07 -3.40 -6.20
N GLU A 201 15.59 -3.67 -7.40
CA GLU A 201 14.86 -4.92 -7.67
C GLU A 201 15.78 -6.11 -7.41
N GLY A 202 15.34 -7.03 -6.55
CA GLY A 202 16.00 -8.30 -6.30
C GLY A 202 15.96 -9.15 -7.57
N LYS A 203 17.03 -9.89 -7.82
CA LYS A 203 17.11 -10.84 -8.94
C LYS A 203 16.22 -12.05 -8.73
#